data_AF-A0A957CUJ4-F1
#
_entry.id   AF-A0A957CUJ4-F1
#
_cell.length_a   1.000
_cell.length_b   1.000
_cell.length_c   1.000
_cell.angle_alpha   90.00
_cell.angle_beta   90.00
_cell.angle_gamma   90.00
#
_symmetry.space_group_name_H-M   'P 1'
#
loop_
_entity.id
_entity.type
_entity.pdbx_description
1 polymer ?
#
loop_
_entity_poly.entity_id
_entity_poly.type
_entity_poly.pdbx_seq_one_letter_code
_entity_poly.pdbx_strand_id
1 'polypeptide(L)'
;MKREDGLLTKKFDKLLIANRGEIAMRILRACHQIGISTVAVYSDADRNAPHVRFANEAYNIGPPPARESYLDIDKIIAVAKRSGAEAIHPGYGFLAERAEFAQACVDADIVFVGPPVNAISVMGDKLTARKTVTAA
;
A
#
# COMPACT_ATOMS: atom_id res chain seq x y z
N MET A 1 -2.51 3.42 -16.06
CA MET A 1 -1.85 4.37 -16.99
C MET A 1 -0.33 4.45 -16.68
N LYS A 2 0.48 3.55 -17.27
CA LYS A 2 1.96 3.51 -17.09
C LYS A 2 2.63 3.74 -18.45
N ARG A 3 3.76 4.45 -18.45
CA ARG A 3 4.66 4.63 -19.61
C ARG A 3 5.47 3.34 -19.83
N GLU A 4 6.06 3.20 -21.02
CA GLU A 4 6.95 2.07 -21.35
C GLU A 4 8.19 2.00 -20.46
N ASP A 5 8.61 3.12 -19.85
CA ASP A 5 9.69 3.20 -18.86
C ASP A 5 9.27 2.80 -17.43
N GLY A 6 8.00 2.39 -17.23
CA GLY A 6 7.45 2.01 -15.93
C GLY A 6 7.02 3.19 -15.05
N LEU A 7 7.24 4.43 -15.48
CA LEU A 7 6.79 5.63 -14.76
C LEU A 7 5.30 5.90 -15.01
N LEU A 8 4.66 6.55 -14.05
CA LEU A 8 3.26 6.94 -14.18
C LEU A 8 3.13 8.04 -15.23
N THR A 9 2.14 7.93 -16.12
CA THR A 9 1.84 8.96 -17.11
C THR A 9 1.20 10.21 -16.49
N LYS A 10 0.69 10.10 -15.25
CA LYS A 10 0.07 11.19 -14.48
C LYS A 10 0.40 11.04 -13.00
N LYS A 11 0.66 12.16 -12.33
CA LYS A 11 0.80 12.24 -10.87
C LYS A 11 -0.55 11.90 -10.22
N PHE A 12 -0.55 11.10 -9.16
CA PHE A 12 -1.71 10.94 -8.28
C PHE A 12 -1.70 12.02 -7.20
N ASP A 13 -2.89 12.47 -6.83
CA ASP A 13 -3.09 13.54 -5.86
C ASP A 13 -3.61 13.00 -4.51
N LYS A 14 -4.07 11.75 -4.46
CA LYS A 14 -4.46 11.08 -3.21
C LYS A 14 -3.87 9.67 -3.06
N LEU A 15 -3.23 9.42 -1.92
CA LEU A 15 -2.56 8.16 -1.60
C LEU A 15 -3.04 7.58 -0.26
N LEU A 16 -3.39 6.29 -0.27
CA LEU A 16 -3.65 5.50 0.92
C LEU A 16 -2.38 4.79 1.40
N ILE A 17 -2.16 4.80 2.72
CA ILE A 17 -1.07 4.07 3.34
C ILE A 17 -1.62 2.79 3.97
N ALA A 18 -1.29 1.63 3.40
CA ALA A 18 -1.72 0.32 3.89
C ALA A 18 -0.77 -0.21 4.99
N ASN A 19 -0.54 0.61 6.02
CA ASN A 19 0.35 0.30 7.14
C ASN A 19 0.00 1.13 8.38
N ARG A 20 0.76 0.98 9.47
CA ARG A 20 0.60 1.68 10.74
C ARG A 20 1.93 2.20 11.30
N GLY A 21 1.88 2.93 12.41
CA GLY A 21 3.07 3.26 13.18
C GLY A 21 3.99 4.25 12.46
N GLU A 22 5.31 4.08 12.63
CA GLU A 22 6.29 5.05 12.19
C GLU A 22 6.45 5.08 10.66
N ILE A 23 6.29 3.94 9.98
CA ILE A 23 6.38 3.87 8.53
C ILE A 23 5.22 4.61 7.88
N ALA A 24 4.03 4.48 8.46
CA ALA A 24 2.88 5.27 8.02
C ALA A 24 3.15 6.77 8.20
N MET A 25 3.66 7.19 9.37
CA MET A 25 4.08 8.58 9.60
C MET A 25 5.14 9.06 8.59
N ARG A 26 6.13 8.22 8.27
CA ARG A 26 7.21 8.56 7.33
C ARG A 26 6.69 8.82 5.92
N ILE A 27 5.74 8.01 5.46
CA ILE A 27 5.10 8.15 4.14
C ILE A 27 4.19 9.39 4.14
N LEU A 28 3.37 9.55 5.17
CA LEU A 28 2.49 10.70 5.34
C LEU A 28 3.26 12.03 5.25
N ARG A 29 4.42 12.12 5.92
CA ARG A 29 5.29 13.29 5.85
C ARG A 29 5.84 13.55 4.45
N ALA A 30 6.19 12.49 3.71
CA ALA A 30 6.66 12.64 2.33
C ALA A 30 5.53 13.17 1.42
N CYS A 31 4.33 12.60 1.52
CA CYS A 31 3.16 13.05 0.77
C CYS A 31 2.83 14.52 1.06
N HIS A 32 2.87 14.92 2.34
CA HIS A 32 2.64 16.31 2.74
C HIS A 32 3.66 17.28 2.10
N GLN A 33 4.94 16.91 2.02
CA GLN A 33 5.98 17.74 1.41
C GLN A 33 5.76 17.98 -0.10
N ILE A 34 5.09 17.05 -0.79
CA ILE A 34 4.86 17.12 -2.24
C ILE A 34 3.40 17.41 -2.62
N GLY A 35 2.58 17.78 -1.64
CA GLY A 35 1.19 18.18 -1.82
C GLY A 35 0.23 17.06 -2.20
N ILE A 36 0.49 15.81 -1.77
CA ILE A 36 -0.40 14.67 -1.99
C ILE A 36 -1.29 14.49 -0.75
N SER A 37 -2.61 14.40 -0.97
CA SER A 37 -3.59 14.11 0.07
C SER A 37 -3.48 12.67 0.56
N THR A 38 -3.68 12.43 1.84
CA THR A 38 -3.33 11.17 2.49
C THR A 38 -4.50 10.50 3.20
N VAL A 39 -4.58 9.18 3.04
CA VAL A 39 -5.56 8.32 3.71
C VAL A 39 -4.83 7.30 4.58
N ALA A 40 -5.09 7.32 5.89
CA ALA A 40 -4.62 6.29 6.81
C ALA A 40 -5.68 5.20 7.02
N VAL A 41 -5.23 3.98 7.29
CA VAL A 41 -6.08 2.91 7.83
C VAL A 41 -5.69 2.58 9.26
N TYR A 42 -6.66 2.13 10.06
CA TYR A 42 -6.39 1.74 11.44
C TYR A 42 -7.26 0.59 11.96
N SER A 43 -6.66 -0.27 12.77
CA SER A 43 -7.41 -1.21 13.61
C SER A 43 -8.00 -0.50 14.83
N ASP A 44 -8.96 -1.09 15.53
CA ASP A 44 -9.51 -0.51 16.76
C ASP A 44 -8.46 -0.16 17.82
N ALA A 45 -7.39 -0.97 17.92
CA ALA A 45 -6.27 -0.70 18.84
C ALA A 45 -5.48 0.57 18.46
N ASP A 46 -5.50 0.94 17.19
CA ASP A 46 -4.73 2.05 16.63
C ASP A 46 -5.54 3.33 16.46
N ARG A 47 -6.81 3.36 16.92
CA ARG A 47 -7.73 4.50 16.75
C ARG A 47 -7.13 5.86 17.17
N ASN A 48 -6.27 5.85 18.18
CA ASN A 48 -5.62 7.05 18.70
C ASN A 48 -4.14 7.19 18.28
N ALA A 49 -3.66 6.34 17.38
CA ALA A 49 -2.26 6.33 16.98
C ALA A 49 -1.87 7.61 16.21
N PRO A 50 -0.59 8.02 16.27
CA PRO A 50 -0.13 9.25 15.62
C PRO A 50 -0.41 9.31 14.11
N HIS A 51 -0.26 8.21 13.38
CA HIS A 51 -0.49 8.19 11.93
C HIS A 51 -1.96 8.44 11.56
N VAL A 52 -2.89 8.02 12.42
CA VAL A 52 -4.33 8.27 12.25
C VAL A 52 -4.65 9.75 12.40
N ARG A 53 -4.05 10.40 13.40
CA ARG A 53 -4.27 11.83 13.67
C ARG A 53 -3.58 12.76 12.67
N PHE A 54 -2.51 12.29 12.04
CA PHE A 54 -1.71 13.09 11.12
C PHE A 54 -2.25 13.06 9.67
N ALA A 55 -2.93 11.98 9.26
CA ALA A 55 -3.46 11.85 7.91
C ALA A 55 -4.63 12.81 7.66
N ASN A 56 -4.88 13.15 6.38
CA ASN A 56 -6.02 14.00 6.01
C ASN A 56 -7.36 13.29 6.26
N GLU A 57 -7.41 11.99 5.98
CA GLU A 57 -8.55 11.12 6.27
C GLU A 57 -8.05 9.82 6.91
N ALA A 58 -8.88 9.21 7.77
CA ALA A 58 -8.55 7.92 8.35
C ALA A 58 -9.78 6.99 8.47
N TYR A 59 -9.60 5.73 8.12
CA TYR A 59 -10.68 4.73 8.07
C TYR A 59 -10.36 3.53 8.95
N ASN A 60 -11.36 3.11 9.74
CA ASN A 60 -11.26 1.89 10.53
C ASN A 60 -11.37 0.66 9.62
N ILE A 61 -10.48 -0.31 9.83
CA ILE A 61 -10.43 -1.57 9.07
C ILE A 61 -10.69 -2.81 9.94
N GLY A 62 -11.26 -2.61 11.13
CA GLY A 62 -11.72 -3.69 12.01
C GLY A 62 -10.88 -3.89 13.27
N PRO A 63 -10.95 -5.09 13.87
CA PRO A 63 -10.45 -5.35 15.21
C PRO A 63 -8.91 -5.43 15.27
N PRO A 64 -8.32 -5.46 16.49
CA PRO A 64 -6.87 -5.45 16.68
C PRO A 64 -6.06 -6.56 15.96
N PRO A 65 -6.56 -7.80 15.78
CA PRO A 65 -5.79 -8.83 15.08
C PRO A 65 -5.45 -8.43 13.64
N ALA A 66 -4.17 -8.49 13.29
CA ALA A 66 -3.71 -8.06 11.96
C ALA A 66 -4.38 -8.83 10.81
N ARG A 67 -4.66 -10.13 11.00
CA ARG A 67 -5.37 -10.97 10.02
C ARG A 67 -6.78 -10.48 9.71
N GLU A 68 -7.41 -9.82 10.67
CA GLU A 68 -8.76 -9.27 10.53
C GLU A 68 -8.73 -7.77 10.23
N SER A 69 -7.55 -7.17 10.04
CA SER A 69 -7.35 -5.74 9.78
C SER A 69 -6.27 -5.50 8.72
N TYR A 70 -5.03 -5.25 9.13
CA TYR A 70 -3.94 -4.82 8.23
C TYR A 70 -3.51 -5.85 7.16
N LEU A 71 -3.86 -7.13 7.33
CA LEU A 71 -3.60 -8.20 6.37
C LEU A 71 -4.83 -8.56 5.53
N ASP A 72 -5.95 -7.87 5.73
CA ASP A 72 -7.19 -8.10 4.98
C ASP A 72 -7.19 -7.23 3.72
N ILE A 73 -6.83 -7.85 2.58
CA ILE A 73 -6.72 -7.16 1.28
C ILE A 73 -8.02 -6.48 0.89
N ASP A 74 -9.16 -7.17 1.06
CA ASP A 74 -10.46 -6.67 0.61
C ASP A 74 -10.85 -5.41 1.36
N LYS A 75 -10.59 -5.35 2.68
CA LYS A 75 -10.83 -4.14 3.48
C LYS A 75 -9.97 -2.97 3.02
N ILE A 76 -8.69 -3.19 2.74
CA ILE A 76 -7.79 -2.12 2.28
C ILE A 76 -8.24 -1.58 0.92
N ILE A 77 -8.54 -2.47 -0.04
CA ILE A 77 -9.02 -2.07 -1.37
C ILE A 77 -10.38 -1.37 -1.28
N ALA A 78 -11.30 -1.84 -0.43
CA ALA A 78 -12.59 -1.20 -0.21
C ALA A 78 -12.44 0.22 0.34
N VAL A 79 -11.53 0.44 1.31
CA VAL A 79 -11.24 1.78 1.82
C VAL A 79 -10.62 2.66 0.73
N ALA A 80 -9.66 2.15 -0.04
CA ALA A 80 -9.03 2.93 -1.11
C ALA A 80 -10.07 3.43 -2.12
N LYS A 81 -10.95 2.53 -2.59
CA LYS A 81 -12.08 2.89 -3.46
C LYS A 81 -13.00 3.93 -2.82
N ARG A 82 -13.42 3.72 -1.57
CA ARG A 82 -14.33 4.63 -0.85
C ARG A 82 -13.75 6.02 -0.66
N SER A 83 -12.45 6.12 -0.35
CA SER A 83 -11.74 7.38 -0.14
C SER A 83 -11.38 8.12 -1.44
N GLY A 84 -11.48 7.43 -2.59
CA GLY A 84 -10.98 7.91 -3.87
C GLY A 84 -9.46 8.00 -3.93
N ALA A 85 -8.74 7.12 -3.21
CA ALA A 85 -7.29 7.05 -3.30
C ALA A 85 -6.88 6.43 -4.64
N GLU A 86 -5.99 7.09 -5.36
CA GLU A 86 -5.51 6.67 -6.69
C GLU A 86 -4.27 5.77 -6.57
N ALA A 87 -3.61 5.79 -5.42
CA ALA A 87 -2.43 5.00 -5.13
C ALA A 87 -2.46 4.42 -3.71
N ILE A 88 -1.82 3.27 -3.54
CA ILE A 88 -1.56 2.64 -2.23
C ILE A 88 -0.06 2.48 -2.04
N HIS A 89 0.46 2.98 -0.92
CA HIS A 89 1.80 2.67 -0.45
C HIS A 89 1.74 1.63 0.67
N PRO A 90 2.35 0.44 0.50
CA PRO A 90 2.25 -0.63 1.49
C PRO A 90 3.23 -0.47 2.66
N GLY A 91 4.28 0.35 2.50
CA GLY A 91 5.34 0.47 3.50
C GLY A 91 6.22 -0.77 3.49
N TYR A 92 6.49 -1.35 4.67
CA TYR A 92 7.18 -2.62 4.81
C TYR A 92 6.39 -3.58 5.71
N GLY A 93 6.66 -4.88 5.63
CA GLY A 93 5.86 -5.88 6.33
C GLY A 93 4.41 -5.91 5.84
N PHE A 94 3.51 -6.54 6.60
CA PHE A 94 2.12 -6.75 6.22
C PHE A 94 1.95 -7.25 4.78
N LEU A 95 1.33 -6.43 3.91
CA LEU A 95 1.01 -6.76 2.53
C LEU A 95 2.07 -6.28 1.52
N ALA A 96 3.16 -5.65 1.97
CA ALA A 96 4.16 -5.03 1.08
C ALA A 96 4.83 -6.01 0.10
N GLU A 97 4.93 -7.27 0.49
CA GLU A 97 5.56 -8.34 -0.31
C GLU A 97 4.54 -9.44 -0.68
N ARG A 98 3.25 -9.08 -0.80
CA ARG A 98 2.19 -9.99 -1.23
C ARG A 98 1.82 -9.68 -2.67
N ALA A 99 2.15 -10.57 -3.58
CA ALA A 99 1.84 -10.41 -5.00
C ALA A 99 0.32 -10.30 -5.23
N GLU A 100 -0.46 -11.02 -4.42
CA GLU A 100 -1.92 -10.99 -4.42
C GLU A 100 -2.45 -9.59 -4.11
N PHE A 101 -1.81 -8.87 -3.18
CA PHE A 101 -2.22 -7.50 -2.86
C PHE A 101 -1.85 -6.51 -3.96
N ALA A 102 -0.65 -6.63 -4.53
CA ALA A 102 -0.25 -5.81 -5.66
C ALA A 102 -1.16 -6.04 -6.87
N GLN A 103 -1.56 -7.29 -7.13
CA GLN A 103 -2.51 -7.64 -8.18
C GLN A 103 -3.89 -7.05 -7.89
N ALA A 104 -4.40 -7.17 -6.65
CA ALA A 104 -5.68 -6.57 -6.27
C ALA A 104 -5.71 -5.04 -6.44
N CYS A 105 -4.59 -4.35 -6.24
CA CYS A 105 -4.47 -2.93 -6.57
C CYS A 105 -4.61 -2.69 -8.08
N VAL A 106 -3.92 -3.47 -8.92
CA VAL A 106 -4.01 -3.37 -10.38
C VAL A 106 -5.44 -3.63 -10.87
N ASP A 107 -6.08 -4.68 -10.36
CA ASP A 107 -7.45 -5.05 -10.72
C ASP A 107 -8.47 -3.98 -10.30
N ALA A 108 -8.14 -3.18 -9.28
CA ALA A 108 -8.94 -2.06 -8.81
C ALA A 108 -8.59 -0.71 -9.49
N ASP A 109 -7.70 -0.70 -10.49
CA ASP A 109 -7.14 0.50 -11.11
C ASP A 109 -6.49 1.48 -10.11
N ILE A 110 -5.86 0.93 -9.07
CA ILE A 110 -5.13 1.65 -8.04
C ILE A 110 -3.63 1.43 -8.23
N VAL A 111 -2.86 2.51 -8.22
CA VAL A 111 -1.40 2.43 -8.33
C VAL A 111 -0.81 1.78 -7.07
N PHE A 112 -0.22 0.61 -7.22
CA PHE A 112 0.63 0.03 -6.18
C PHE A 112 2.01 0.71 -6.20
N VAL A 113 2.37 1.40 -5.11
CA VAL A 113 3.69 2.04 -4.96
C VAL A 113 4.71 1.00 -4.49
N GLY A 114 5.24 0.25 -5.46
CA GLY A 114 6.23 -0.79 -5.25
C GLY A 114 6.61 -1.48 -6.58
N PRO A 115 7.33 -2.62 -6.51
CA PRO A 115 7.68 -3.40 -7.70
C PRO A 115 6.43 -3.90 -8.45
N PRO A 116 6.56 -4.25 -9.74
CA PRO A 116 5.48 -4.90 -10.48
C PRO A 116 5.15 -6.29 -9.90
N VAL A 117 3.91 -6.75 -10.08
CA VAL A 117 3.39 -8.00 -9.52
C VAL A 117 4.30 -9.19 -9.81
N ASN A 118 4.77 -9.31 -11.06
CA ASN A 118 5.67 -10.39 -11.47
C ASN A 118 6.99 -10.41 -10.68
N ALA A 119 7.58 -9.24 -10.41
CA ALA A 119 8.81 -9.13 -9.63
C ALA A 119 8.57 -9.57 -8.18
N ILE A 120 7.43 -9.20 -7.59
CA ILE A 120 7.06 -9.63 -6.22
C ILE A 120 6.88 -11.16 -6.19
N SER A 121 6.18 -11.74 -7.16
CA SER A 121 5.97 -13.20 -7.23
C SER A 121 7.28 -13.98 -7.38
N VAL A 122 8.15 -13.55 -8.30
CA VAL A 122 9.42 -14.23 -8.59
C VAL A 122 10.40 -14.12 -7.41
N MET A 123 10.48 -12.95 -6.78
CA MET A 123 11.43 -12.69 -5.70
C MET A 123 10.92 -13.13 -4.32
N GLY A 124 9.60 -13.29 -4.16
CA GLY A 124 8.99 -13.76 -2.91
C GLY A 124 9.24 -15.24 -2.62
N ASP A 125 9.49 -16.05 -3.65
CA ASP A 125 9.89 -17.45 -3.51
C ASP A 125 11.41 -17.58 -3.55
N LYS A 126 12.03 -17.98 -2.43
CA LYS A 126 13.49 -18.06 -2.30
C LYS A 126 14.16 -18.98 -3.33
N LEU A 127 13.50 -20.06 -3.75
CA LEU A 127 14.06 -21.01 -4.72
C LEU A 127 14.02 -20.42 -6.13
N THR A 128 12.89 -19.79 -6.47
CA THR A 128 12.64 -19.13 -7.75
C THR A 128 13.56 -17.92 -7.90
N ALA A 129 13.66 -17.08 -6.87
CA ALA A 129 14.57 -15.94 -6.83
C ALA A 129 16.02 -16.35 -7.13
N ARG A 130 16.52 -17.41 -6.47
CA ARG A 130 17.90 -17.90 -6.69
C ARG A 130 18.10 -18.37 -8.13
N LYS A 131 17.13 -19.09 -8.71
CA LYS A 131 17.20 -19.54 -10.11
C LYS A 131 17.22 -18.34 -11.07
N THR A 132 16.35 -17.36 -10.86
CA THR A 132 16.26 -16.16 -11.70
C THR A 132 17.56 -15.36 -11.69
N VAL A 133 18.16 -15.13 -10.52
CA VAL A 133 19.44 -14.41 -10.41
C VAL A 133 20.60 -15.18 -11.05
N THR A 134 20.58 -16.51 -11.01
CA THR A 134 21.63 -17.34 -11.63
C THR A 134 21.49 -17.42 -13.16
N ALA A 135 20.29 -17.21 -13.69
CA ALA A 135 19.98 -17.30 -15.12
C ALA A 135 20.08 -15.94 -15.86
N ALA A 136 20.28 -14.84 -15.13
CA ALA A 136 20.48 -13.50 -15.65
C ALA A 136 21.99 -13.19 -15.77
#